data_AF-A0A8T4QT12-F1
#
_entry.id   AF-A0A8T4QT12-F1
#
_cell.length_a   1.000
_cell.length_b   1.000
_cell.length_c   1.000
_cell.angle_alpha   90.00
_cell.angle_beta   90.00
_cell.angle_gamma   90.00
#
_symmetry.space_group_name_H-M   'P 1'
#
loop_
_entity.id
_entity.type
_entity.pdbx_description
1 polymer ?
#
loop_
_entity_poly.entity_id
_entity_poly.type
_entity_poly.pdbx_seq_one_letter_code
_entity_poly.pdbx_strand_id
1 'polypeptide(L)'
;MFNKNDISNVTKKLLKIDTKKKIKFIFLFGSYARNKANLLSDLDIAIYYDGNNKERFHFRLKALNQLIDSVDVQMFQDLPLLLQHEVLEGTILFVRDEPLLYNEALRIIKEFNYFERVFDISIGAQT
;
A
#
# COMPACT_ATOMS: atom_id res chain seq x y z
N MET A 1 -11.17 -12.50 -12.09
CA MET A 1 -9.77 -12.07 -12.37
C MET A 1 -9.80 -10.61 -12.78
N PHE A 2 -9.18 -9.72 -12.00
CA PHE A 2 -9.05 -8.31 -12.37
C PHE A 2 -8.08 -8.18 -13.54
N ASN A 3 -8.49 -7.46 -14.58
CA ASN A 3 -7.64 -7.17 -15.72
C ASN A 3 -6.96 -5.79 -15.53
N LYS A 4 -6.04 -5.46 -16.44
CA LYS A 4 -5.33 -4.17 -16.42
C LYS A 4 -6.27 -2.95 -16.51
N ASN A 5 -7.43 -3.08 -17.16
CA ASN A 5 -8.42 -2.02 -17.25
C ASN A 5 -9.12 -1.78 -15.91
N ASP A 6 -9.42 -2.84 -15.15
CA ASP A 6 -10.04 -2.72 -13.83
C ASP A 6 -9.13 -1.95 -12.86
N ILE A 7 -7.83 -2.32 -12.83
CA ILE A 7 -6.82 -1.63 -12.03
C ILE A 7 -6.72 -0.16 -12.43
N SER A 8 -6.64 0.12 -13.74
CA SER A 8 -6.59 1.50 -14.25
C SER A 8 -7.84 2.30 -13.86
N ASN A 9 -9.03 1.68 -13.90
CA ASN A 9 -10.28 2.32 -13.52
C ASN A 9 -10.32 2.66 -12.02
N VAL A 10 -9.83 1.76 -11.16
CA VAL A 10 -9.70 1.99 -9.72
C VAL A 10 -8.73 3.15 -9.46
N THR A 11 -7.53 3.14 -10.06
CA THR A 11 -6.56 4.25 -9.92
C THR A 11 -7.17 5.58 -10.36
N LYS A 12 -7.86 5.62 -11.51
CA LYS A 12 -8.53 6.84 -12.01
C LYS A 12 -9.62 7.33 -11.04
N LYS A 13 -10.44 6.42 -10.49
CA LYS A 13 -11.46 6.78 -9.49
C LYS A 13 -10.84 7.38 -8.23
N LEU A 14 -9.78 6.76 -7.70
CA LEU A 14 -9.03 7.27 -6.53
C LEU A 14 -8.49 8.68 -6.78
N LEU A 15 -7.87 8.92 -7.93
CA LEU A 15 -7.37 10.24 -8.31
C LEU A 15 -8.48 11.27 -8.51
N LYS A 16 -9.65 10.86 -9.00
CA LYS A 16 -10.81 11.75 -9.18
C LYS A 16 -11.41 12.19 -7.84
N ILE A 17 -11.43 11.32 -6.83
CA ILE A 17 -11.96 11.68 -5.50
C ILE A 17 -10.97 12.49 -4.65
N ASP A 18 -9.67 12.43 -4.98
CA ASP A 18 -8.58 13.22 -4.40
C ASP A 18 -8.50 14.64 -5.00
N THR A 19 -9.54 15.44 -4.79
CA THR A 19 -9.65 16.78 -5.37
C THR A 19 -8.55 17.74 -4.89
N LYS A 20 -7.98 17.50 -3.70
CA LYS A 20 -6.91 18.31 -3.11
C LYS A 20 -5.50 17.85 -3.49
N LYS A 21 -5.38 16.83 -4.35
CA LYS A 21 -4.09 16.27 -4.77
C LYS A 21 -3.19 15.83 -3.59
N LYS A 22 -3.79 15.20 -2.58
CA LYS A 22 -3.11 14.70 -1.38
C LYS A 22 -2.56 13.28 -1.53
N ILE A 23 -3.00 12.50 -2.52
CA ILE A 23 -2.37 11.21 -2.84
C ILE A 23 -0.94 11.46 -3.34
N LYS A 24 0.05 10.82 -2.72
CA LYS A 24 1.45 10.93 -3.15
C LYS A 24 1.89 9.72 -3.96
N PHE A 25 1.43 8.53 -3.59
CA PHE A 25 1.62 7.32 -4.38
C PHE A 25 0.54 6.30 -4.07
N ILE A 26 0.35 5.35 -5.00
CA ILE A 26 -0.57 4.22 -4.91
C ILE A 26 0.17 2.96 -5.33
N PHE A 27 0.07 1.93 -4.51
CA PHE A 27 0.59 0.59 -4.80
C PHE A 27 -0.55 -0.42 -4.86
N LEU A 28 -0.40 -1.39 -5.75
CA LEU A 28 -1.07 -2.68 -5.68
C LEU A 28 -0.15 -3.64 -4.93
N PHE A 29 -0.63 -4.27 -3.87
CA PHE A 29 0.15 -5.21 -3.06
C PHE A 29 -0.69 -6.43 -2.66
N GLY A 30 -0.29 -7.13 -1.60
CA GLY A 30 -1.05 -8.25 -1.05
C GLY A 30 -0.82 -9.57 -1.80
N SER A 31 -1.72 -10.54 -1.61
CA SER A 31 -1.56 -11.94 -2.04
C SER A 31 -1.26 -12.13 -3.54
N TYR A 32 -1.53 -11.10 -4.35
CA TYR A 32 -1.19 -11.02 -5.76
C TYR A 32 0.34 -10.98 -6.02
N ALA A 33 1.15 -10.46 -5.09
CA ALA A 33 2.61 -10.41 -5.19
C ALA A 33 3.29 -11.77 -4.87
N ARG A 34 2.54 -12.74 -4.34
CA ARG A 34 3.08 -13.99 -3.75
C ARG A 34 2.45 -15.28 -4.33
N ASN A 35 2.24 -15.35 -5.65
CA ASN A 35 1.96 -16.59 -6.41
C ASN A 35 0.89 -17.58 -5.85
N LYS A 36 -0.04 -17.11 -5.01
CA LYS A 36 -1.11 -17.93 -4.38
C LYS A 36 -2.49 -17.37 -4.68
N ALA A 37 -2.75 -17.05 -5.94
CA ALA A 37 -4.06 -16.55 -6.34
C ALA A 37 -5.10 -17.68 -6.24
N ASN A 38 -6.05 -17.53 -5.31
CA ASN A 38 -7.37 -18.13 -5.47
C ASN A 38 -8.21 -17.25 -6.42
N LEU A 39 -9.15 -17.86 -7.15
CA LEU A 39 -10.00 -17.26 -8.19
C LEU A 39 -10.83 -16.01 -7.76
N LEU A 40 -10.77 -15.62 -6.49
CA LEU A 40 -11.64 -14.65 -5.81
C LEU A 40 -10.87 -13.51 -5.10
N SER A 41 -9.56 -13.32 -5.32
CA SER A 41 -8.76 -12.38 -4.49
C SER A 41 -9.23 -10.92 -4.60
N ASP A 42 -9.42 -10.29 -3.44
CA ASP A 42 -9.61 -8.84 -3.28
C ASP A 42 -8.37 -8.07 -3.78
N LEU A 43 -8.58 -6.92 -4.41
CA LEU A 43 -7.52 -6.04 -4.90
C LEU A 43 -6.98 -5.20 -3.74
N ASP A 44 -5.82 -5.55 -3.19
CA ASP A 44 -5.22 -4.82 -2.07
C ASP A 44 -4.47 -3.56 -2.56
N ILE A 45 -4.97 -2.39 -2.21
CA ILE A 45 -4.39 -1.10 -2.60
C ILE A 45 -3.88 -0.36 -1.38
N ALA A 46 -2.60 0.01 -1.40
CA ALA A 46 -2.00 0.90 -0.42
C ALA A 46 -1.86 2.32 -0.99
N ILE A 47 -2.27 3.32 -0.21
CA ILE A 47 -2.23 4.73 -0.62
C ILE A 47 -1.46 5.54 0.42
N TYR A 48 -0.47 6.31 -0.02
CA TYR A 48 0.07 7.39 0.80
C TYR A 48 -0.77 8.64 0.59
N TYR A 49 -1.36 9.15 1.68
CA TYR A 49 -2.23 10.32 1.66
C TYR A 49 -1.70 11.41 2.60
N ASP A 50 -1.36 12.56 2.02
CA ASP A 50 -0.79 13.72 2.72
C ASP A 50 -1.85 14.47 3.54
N GLY A 51 -2.13 13.92 4.71
CA GLY A 51 -3.07 14.44 5.67
C GLY A 51 -2.88 13.81 7.04
N ASN A 52 -3.49 14.42 8.05
CA ASN A 52 -3.50 13.88 9.41
C ASN A 52 -4.37 12.60 9.50
N ASN A 53 -4.32 11.91 10.65
CA ASN A 53 -5.03 10.64 10.86
C ASN A 53 -6.54 10.73 10.54
N LYS A 54 -7.20 11.84 10.91
CA LYS A 54 -8.63 12.05 10.64
C LYS A 54 -8.89 12.21 9.15
N GLU A 55 -8.05 12.97 8.45
CA GLU A 55 -8.17 13.13 7.00
C GLU A 55 -7.94 11.81 6.24
N ARG A 56 -6.94 11.01 6.65
CA ARG A 56 -6.68 9.67 6.09
C ARG A 56 -7.86 8.73 6.29
N PHE A 57 -8.40 8.68 7.51
CA PHE A 57 -9.58 7.88 7.82
C PHE A 57 -10.79 8.26 6.94
N HIS A 58 -11.11 9.56 6.85
CA HIS A 58 -12.20 10.01 6.01
C HIS A 58 -11.96 9.74 4.51
N PHE A 59 -10.72 9.90 4.05
CA PHE A 59 -10.37 9.58 2.66
C PHE A 59 -10.55 8.09 2.38
N ARG A 60 -10.06 7.21 3.26
CA ARG A 60 -10.22 5.75 3.16
C ARG A 60 -11.71 5.37 3.09
N LEU A 61 -12.55 5.90 3.98
CA LEU A 61 -13.99 5.67 3.94
C LEU A 61 -14.63 6.13 2.62
N LYS A 62 -14.23 7.32 2.13
CA LYS A 62 -14.70 7.83 0.84
C LYS A 62 -14.28 6.93 -0.32
N ALA A 63 -13.05 6.41 -0.29
CA ALA A 63 -12.55 5.51 -1.32
C ALA A 63 -13.34 4.19 -1.33
N LEU A 64 -13.52 3.56 -0.17
CA LEU A 64 -14.29 2.32 -0.04
C LEU A 64 -15.73 2.49 -0.55
N ASN A 65 -16.39 3.61 -0.24
CA ASN A 65 -17.75 3.89 -0.72
C ASN A 65 -17.87 4.13 -2.24
N GLN A 66 -16.76 4.37 -2.95
CA GLN A 66 -16.76 4.71 -4.39
C GLN A 66 -16.17 3.59 -5.26
N LEU A 67 -15.49 2.65 -4.62
CA LEU A 67 -14.91 1.48 -5.24
C LEU A 67 -15.88 0.31 -5.12
N ILE A 68 -15.59 -0.76 -5.85
CA ILE A 68 -16.33 -2.02 -5.77
C ILE A 68 -15.90 -2.77 -4.50
N ASP A 69 -16.78 -3.60 -3.94
CA ASP A 69 -16.57 -4.27 -2.64
C ASP A 69 -15.33 -5.17 -2.59
N SER A 70 -14.82 -5.61 -3.74
CA SER A 70 -13.64 -6.46 -3.88
C SER A 70 -12.30 -5.69 -3.97
N VAL A 71 -12.27 -4.44 -3.51
CA VAL A 71 -11.04 -3.62 -3.41
C VAL A 71 -10.84 -3.23 -1.94
N ASP A 72 -9.79 -3.75 -1.31
CA ASP A 72 -9.37 -3.29 0.00
C ASP A 72 -8.43 -2.09 -0.13
N VAL A 73 -8.80 -0.99 0.51
CA VAL A 73 -8.00 0.24 0.51
C VAL A 73 -7.38 0.41 1.88
N GLN A 74 -6.04 0.42 1.91
CA GLN A 74 -5.23 0.62 3.09
C GLN A 74 -4.46 1.93 3.00
N MET A 75 -4.35 2.64 4.11
CA MET A 75 -3.50 3.84 4.21
C MET A 75 -2.09 3.40 4.55
N PHE A 76 -1.15 3.63 3.65
CA PHE A 76 0.24 3.18 3.77
C PHE A 76 0.87 3.57 5.10
N GLN A 77 0.62 4.81 5.54
CA GLN A 77 1.18 5.36 6.77
C GLN A 77 0.61 4.71 8.05
N ASP A 78 -0.53 4.03 7.95
CA ASP A 78 -1.22 3.40 9.08
C ASP A 78 -0.96 1.88 9.14
N LEU A 79 -0.21 1.33 8.17
CA LEU A 79 0.16 -0.08 8.14
C LEU A 79 1.30 -0.39 9.13
N PRO A 80 1.32 -1.58 9.75
CA PRO A 80 2.51 -2.11 10.43
C PRO A 80 3.72 -2.20 9.49
N LEU A 81 4.93 -2.11 10.04
CA LEU A 81 6.19 -2.12 9.28
C LEU A 81 6.29 -3.29 8.30
N LEU A 82 5.91 -4.51 8.72
CA LEU A 82 5.90 -5.69 7.85
C LEU A 82 5.02 -5.47 6.60
N LEU A 83 3.81 -4.95 6.78
CA LEU A 83 2.91 -4.68 5.65
C LEU A 83 3.40 -3.50 4.80
N GLN A 84 4.04 -2.48 5.39
CA GLN A 84 4.70 -1.43 4.61
C GLN A 84 5.81 -2.00 3.73
N HIS A 85 6.62 -2.93 4.25
CA HIS A 85 7.64 -3.64 3.48
C HIS A 85 7.01 -4.44 2.33
N GLU A 86 5.95 -5.21 2.60
CA GLU A 86 5.20 -5.94 1.58
C GLU A 86 4.61 -5.02 0.48
N VAL A 87 4.19 -3.80 0.84
CA VAL A 87 3.73 -2.81 -0.14
C VAL A 87 4.85 -2.41 -1.10
N LEU A 88 6.08 -2.22 -0.60
CA LEU A 88 7.23 -1.83 -1.44
C LEU A 88 7.64 -2.91 -2.44
N GLU A 89 7.37 -4.18 -2.14
CA GLU A 89 7.53 -5.31 -3.07
C GLU A 89 6.42 -5.38 -4.13
N GLY A 90 5.36 -4.58 -3.96
CA GLY A 90 4.20 -4.53 -4.84
C GLY A 90 4.44 -3.77 -6.15
N THR A 91 3.34 -3.55 -6.88
CA THR A 91 3.35 -2.81 -8.15
C THR A 91 2.91 -1.37 -7.94
N ILE A 92 3.75 -0.43 -8.34
CA ILE A 92 3.41 1.00 -8.38
C ILE A 92 2.30 1.24 -9.42
N LEU A 93 1.18 1.81 -9.00
CA LEU A 93 0.09 2.23 -9.88
C LEU A 93 0.11 3.72 -10.20
N PHE A 94 0.61 4.54 -9.26
CA PHE A 94 0.69 5.99 -9.41
C PHE A 94 1.75 6.57 -8.47
N VAL A 95 2.51 7.55 -8.94
CA VAL A 95 3.42 8.36 -8.11
C VAL A 95 3.29 9.82 -8.54
N ARG A 96 3.21 10.69 -7.54
CA ARG A 96 3.23 12.15 -7.66
C ARG A 96 4.50 12.75 -7.06
N ASP A 97 5.03 12.10 -6.03
CA ASP A 97 6.17 12.57 -5.25
C ASP A 97 7.19 11.42 -5.10
N GLU A 98 8.08 11.29 -6.10
CA GLU A 98 9.11 10.25 -6.13
C GLU A 98 10.14 10.39 -5.00
N PRO A 99 10.65 11.61 -4.66
CA PRO A 99 11.56 11.78 -3.53
C PRO A 99 10.95 11.31 -2.21
N LEU A 100 9.67 11.59 -1.96
CA LEU A 100 8.97 11.10 -0.78
C LEU A 100 8.90 9.56 -0.76
N LEU A 101 8.52 8.94 -1.88
CA LEU A 101 8.49 7.48 -1.99
C LEU A 101 9.85 6.86 -1.70
N TYR A 102 10.92 7.42 -2.26
CA TYR A 102 12.29 6.96 -2.03
C TYR A 102 12.70 7.05 -0.55
N ASN A 103 12.38 8.18 0.11
CA ASN A 103 12.68 8.38 1.52
C ASN A 103 11.92 7.40 2.43
N GLU A 104 10.64 7.16 2.15
CA GLU A 104 9.85 6.15 2.87
C GLU A 104 10.41 4.74 2.66
N ALA A 105 10.79 4.40 1.42
CA ALA A 105 11.37 3.09 1.11
C ALA A 105 12.68 2.85 1.87
N LEU A 106 13.58 3.85 1.88
CA LEU A 106 14.82 3.75 2.65
C LEU A 106 14.57 3.62 4.16
N ARG A 107 13.61 4.37 4.70
CA ARG A 107 13.22 4.29 6.11
C ARG A 107 12.75 2.88 6.45
N ILE A 108 11.84 2.32 5.65
CA ILE A 108 11.26 0.99 5.85
C ILE A 108 12.32 -0.10 5.74
N ILE A 109 13.16 -0.09 4.70
CA ILE A 109 14.23 -1.09 4.53
C ILE A 109 15.17 -1.08 5.74
N LYS A 110 15.54 0.11 6.22
CA LYS A 110 16.41 0.25 7.39
C LYS A 110 15.76 -0.28 8.67
N GLU A 111 14.50 0.07 8.92
CA GLU A 111 13.74 -0.40 10.09
C GLU A 111 13.49 -1.91 10.03
N PHE A 112 13.19 -2.44 8.84
CA PHE A 112 12.92 -3.85 8.62
C PHE A 112 14.17 -4.71 8.82
N ASN A 113 15.32 -4.30 8.27
CA ASN A 113 16.59 -4.99 8.50
C ASN A 113 16.99 -5.01 9.99
N TYR A 114 16.68 -3.94 10.73
CA TYR A 114 16.87 -3.93 12.17
C TYR A 114 15.93 -4.92 12.87
N PHE A 115 14.66 -4.94 12.48
CA PHE A 115 13.67 -5.89 12.99
C PHE A 115 14.09 -7.35 12.75
N GLU A 116 14.50 -7.72 11.54
CA GLU A 116 14.95 -9.08 11.21
C GLU A 116 16.14 -9.49 12.07
N ARG A 117 17.15 -8.62 12.19
CA ARG A 117 18.32 -8.90 13.03
C ARG A 117 17.96 -9.17 14.49
N VAL A 118 17.04 -8.38 15.06
CA VAL A 118 16.57 -8.58 16.44
C VAL A 118 15.77 -9.87 16.55
N PHE A 119 14.93 -10.17 15.55
CA PHE A 119 14.14 -11.37 15.50
C PHE A 119 15.02 -12.63 15.46
N ASP A 120 16.03 -12.66 14.58
CA ASP A 120 16.98 -13.78 14.45
C ASP A 120 17.74 -14.07 15.75
N ILE A 121 18.21 -13.02 16.44
CA ILE A 121 18.84 -13.12 17.76
C ILE A 121 17.86 -13.72 18.77
N SER A 122 16.60 -13.26 18.76
CA SER A 122 15.59 -13.66 19.75
C SER A 122 15.14 -15.12 19.62
N ILE A 123 15.23 -15.70 18.42
CA ILE A 123 14.87 -17.10 18.15
C ILE A 123 16.08 -18.06 18.16
N GLY A 124 17.29 -17.54 18.43
CA GLY A 124 18.51 -18.36 18.47
C GLY A 124 18.96 -18.87 17.10
N ALA A 125 18.50 -18.25 16.00
CA ALA A 125 18.99 -18.53 14.67
C ALA A 125 20.42 -17.97 14.55
N GLN A 126 21.42 -18.81 14.86
CA GLN A 126 22.81 -18.49 14.57
C GLN A 126 23.02 -18.58 13.05
N THR A 127 23.35 -17.44 12.44
CA THR A 127 23.94 -17.36 11.08
C THR A 127 25.31 -17.98 11.03
#